data_AF-A0AA35RZQ7-F1
#
_entry.id   AF-A0AA35RZQ7-F1
#
_cell.length_a   1.000
_cell.length_b   1.000
_cell.length_c   1.000
_cell.angle_alpha   90.00
_cell.angle_beta   90.00
_cell.angle_gamma   90.00
#
_symmetry.space_group_name_H-M   'P 1'
#
loop_
_entity.id
_entity.type
_entity.pdbx_description
1 polymer ?
#
loop_
_entity_poly.entity_id
_entity_poly.type
_entity_poly.pdbx_seq_one_letter_code
_entity_poly.pdbx_strand_id
1 'polypeptide(L)'
;MREIGGSQPPYAHLQWAYAWDFRNPQWVLDTNNAYQGYYKAPSFPQVRPTLDEQEILNRVLTDLNTYKTEWFDKFVTGQEPLSKFDEFVDGLNKLGAADVIAVRQQQYERYGELTGS
;
A
#
# COMPACT_ATOMS: atom_id res chain seq x y z
N MET A 1 -3.26 6.70 23.22
CA MET A 1 -4.27 5.70 22.83
C MET A 1 -3.55 4.58 22.08
N ARG A 2 -3.89 3.33 22.37
CA ARG A 2 -3.16 2.15 21.88
C ARG A 2 -3.69 1.82 20.49
N GLU A 3 -3.05 2.34 19.46
CA GLU A 3 -3.35 2.01 18.05
C GLU A 3 -3.05 0.53 17.84
N ILE A 4 -4.06 -0.25 17.47
CA ILE A 4 -3.91 -1.66 17.13
C ILE A 4 -3.65 -1.75 15.63
N GLY A 5 -2.38 -1.99 15.27
CA GLY A 5 -1.99 -2.25 13.88
C GLY A 5 -2.63 -3.55 13.40
N GLY A 6 -3.65 -3.41 12.56
CA GLY A 6 -4.36 -4.51 11.91
C GLY A 6 -5.17 -3.95 10.75
N SER A 7 -5.28 -4.71 9.65
CA SER A 7 -6.13 -4.30 8.53
C SER A 7 -7.53 -4.01 9.05
N GLN A 8 -8.16 -2.95 8.54
CA GLN A 8 -9.57 -2.70 8.81
C GLN A 8 -10.35 -4.02 8.59
N PRO A 9 -11.27 -4.42 9.49
CA PRO A 9 -12.23 -5.45 9.15
C PRO A 9 -12.87 -5.03 7.83
N PRO A 10 -13.18 -5.98 6.93
CA PRO A 10 -13.62 -5.64 5.59
C PRO A 10 -14.86 -4.76 5.72
N TYR A 11 -14.69 -3.45 5.49
CA TYR A 11 -15.82 -2.67 5.03
C TYR A 11 -16.33 -3.37 3.79
N ALA A 12 -17.65 -3.40 3.65
CA ALA A 12 -18.23 -3.63 2.35
C ALA A 12 -17.63 -2.61 1.38
N HIS A 13 -16.65 -3.06 0.61
CA HIS A 13 -16.15 -2.38 -0.56
C HIS A 13 -17.38 -1.94 -1.34
N LEU A 14 -17.39 -0.65 -1.71
CA LEU A 14 -18.51 0.27 -1.99
C LEU A 14 -19.67 -0.25 -2.88
N GLN A 15 -19.55 -1.46 -3.42
CA GLN A 15 -20.55 -2.15 -4.21
C GLN A 15 -21.57 -2.92 -3.34
N TRP A 16 -21.27 -3.25 -2.07
CA TRP A 16 -22.05 -4.22 -1.26
C TRP A 16 -22.55 -3.69 0.10
N ALA A 17 -22.49 -2.39 0.37
CA ALA A 17 -22.89 -1.80 1.66
C ALA A 17 -24.32 -2.22 2.08
N TYR A 18 -25.26 -2.21 1.13
CA TYR A 18 -26.63 -2.69 1.37
C TYR A 18 -26.71 -4.16 1.81
N ALA A 19 -25.92 -5.03 1.20
CA ALA A 19 -25.89 -6.45 1.55
C ALA A 19 -25.18 -6.72 2.89
N TRP A 20 -24.32 -5.79 3.33
CA TRP A 20 -23.59 -5.89 4.59
C TRP A 20 -24.46 -5.57 5.80
N ASP A 21 -25.26 -4.51 5.70
CA ASP A 21 -26.22 -4.11 6.73
C ASP A 21 -27.35 -5.15 6.90
N PHE A 22 -27.71 -5.84 5.81
CA PHE A 22 -28.70 -6.92 5.85
C PHE A 22 -28.15 -8.23 6.42
N ARG A 23 -26.88 -8.59 6.12
CA ARG A 23 -26.32 -9.90 6.51
C ARG A 23 -25.73 -9.95 7.91
N ASN A 24 -25.38 -8.79 8.49
CA ASN A 24 -24.75 -8.74 9.80
C ASN A 24 -25.72 -8.26 10.88
N PRO A 25 -25.74 -8.89 12.06
CA PRO A 25 -26.55 -8.42 13.18
C PRO A 25 -26.07 -7.04 13.66
N GLN A 26 -26.99 -6.23 14.20
CA GLN A 26 -26.75 -4.82 14.57
C GLN A 26 -25.51 -4.63 15.46
N TRP A 27 -25.26 -5.53 16.40
CA TRP A 27 -24.10 -5.44 17.29
C TRP A 27 -22.76 -5.47 16.53
N VAL A 28 -22.68 -6.16 15.38
CA VAL A 28 -21.49 -6.16 14.52
C VAL A 28 -21.31 -4.81 13.84
N LEU A 29 -22.41 -4.19 13.39
CA LEU A 29 -22.40 -2.86 12.76
C LEU A 29 -21.99 -1.77 13.78
N ASP A 30 -22.57 -1.81 14.97
CA ASP A 30 -22.27 -0.86 16.05
C ASP A 30 -20.82 -0.99 16.53
N THR A 31 -20.35 -2.23 16.66
CA THR A 31 -18.96 -2.54 17.02
C THR A 31 -18.00 -2.03 15.93
N ASN A 32 -18.31 -2.29 14.65
CA ASN A 32 -17.50 -1.80 13.54
C ASN A 32 -17.43 -0.28 13.51
N ASN A 33 -18.55 0.42 13.71
CA ASN A 33 -18.63 1.88 13.79
C ASN A 33 -17.82 2.44 14.97
N ALA A 34 -17.94 1.84 16.16
CA ALA A 34 -17.18 2.23 17.33
C ALA A 34 -15.66 2.08 17.13
N TYR A 35 -15.22 1.11 16.32
CA TYR A 35 -13.81 0.90 16.03
C TYR A 35 -13.23 1.80 14.94
N GLN A 36 -14.05 2.55 14.20
CA GLN A 36 -13.59 3.37 13.07
C GLN A 36 -12.55 4.41 13.44
N GLY A 37 -12.73 5.09 14.56
CA GLY A 37 -11.79 6.10 15.04
C GLY A 37 -10.42 5.53 15.44
N TYR A 38 -10.28 4.21 15.55
CA TYR A 38 -9.01 3.55 15.88
C TYR A 38 -8.27 3.03 14.65
N TYR A 39 -8.90 3.01 13.47
CA TYR A 39 -8.25 2.60 12.23
C TYR A 39 -7.52 3.78 11.59
N LYS A 40 -6.25 3.54 11.23
CA LYS A 40 -5.55 4.44 10.34
C LYS A 40 -6.04 4.22 8.92
N ALA A 41 -6.37 5.32 8.23
CA ALA A 41 -6.54 5.29 6.80
C ALA A 41 -5.28 4.66 6.16
N PRO A 42 -5.43 3.81 5.13
CA PRO A 42 -4.28 3.20 4.49
C PRO A 42 -3.35 4.28 3.95
N SER A 43 -2.03 4.09 4.08
CA SER A 43 -1.02 5.05 3.63
C SER A 43 -1.03 5.29 2.11
N PHE A 44 -1.67 4.39 1.34
CA PHE A 44 -1.91 4.52 -0.09
C PHE A 44 -3.33 4.03 -0.41
N PRO A 45 -4.09 4.72 -1.28
CA PRO A 45 -5.42 4.28 -1.64
C PRO A 45 -5.42 2.91 -2.31
N GLN A 46 -6.45 2.10 -2.06
CA GLN A 46 -6.60 0.81 -2.73
C GLN A 46 -7.12 1.00 -4.15
N VAL A 47 -6.19 1.29 -5.07
CA VAL A 47 -6.48 1.47 -6.49
C VAL A 47 -6.16 0.18 -7.24
N ARG A 48 -7.11 -0.30 -8.04
CA ARG A 48 -6.83 -1.43 -8.93
C ARG A 48 -5.92 -0.97 -10.08
N PRO A 49 -4.84 -1.70 -10.36
CA PRO A 49 -3.99 -1.39 -11.49
C PRO A 49 -4.72 -1.63 -12.82
N THR A 50 -4.36 -0.87 -13.85
CA THR A 50 -4.69 -1.21 -15.24
C THR A 50 -3.87 -2.40 -15.71
N LEU A 51 -4.16 -2.97 -16.88
CA LEU A 51 -3.37 -4.08 -17.44
C LEU A 51 -1.91 -3.65 -17.66
N ASP A 52 -1.70 -2.50 -18.29
CA ASP A 52 -0.36 -1.96 -18.56
C ASP A 52 0.42 -1.67 -17.26
N GLU A 53 -0.24 -1.06 -16.27
CA GLU A 53 0.35 -0.84 -14.94
C GLU A 53 0.74 -2.18 -14.28
N GLN A 54 -0.11 -3.20 -14.41
CA GLN A 54 0.13 -4.52 -13.82
C GLN A 54 1.30 -5.24 -14.50
N GLU A 55 1.47 -5.12 -15.81
CA GLU A 55 2.64 -5.67 -16.52
C GLU A 55 3.94 -5.04 -16.05
N ILE A 56 3.98 -3.71 -15.91
CA ILE A 56 5.13 -2.97 -15.38
C ILE A 56 5.46 -3.48 -13.98
N LEU A 57 4.46 -3.50 -13.10
CA LEU A 57 4.63 -3.92 -11.71
C LEU A 57 5.14 -5.37 -11.61
N ASN A 58 4.58 -6.30 -12.38
CA ASN A 58 5.01 -7.70 -12.39
C ASN A 58 6.45 -7.88 -12.86
N ARG A 59 6.90 -7.07 -13.81
CA ARG A 59 8.26 -7.12 -14.35
C ARG A 59 9.31 -6.70 -13.34
N VAL A 60 9.05 -5.68 -12.51
CA VAL A 60 10.10 -5.02 -11.70
C VAL A 60 9.95 -5.24 -10.19
N LEU A 61 8.76 -5.50 -9.67
CA LEU A 61 8.52 -5.52 -8.22
C LEU A 61 9.30 -6.60 -7.48
N THR A 62 9.41 -7.80 -8.06
CA THR A 62 10.09 -8.93 -7.40
C THR A 62 11.55 -8.58 -7.18
N ASP A 63 12.25 -8.15 -8.23
CA ASP A 63 13.66 -7.82 -8.18
C ASP A 63 13.92 -6.60 -7.28
N LEU A 64 13.07 -5.57 -7.36
CA LEU A 64 13.13 -4.41 -6.48
C LEU A 64 12.99 -4.80 -5.00
N ASN A 65 12.05 -5.69 -4.68
CA ASN A 65 11.83 -6.13 -3.30
C ASN A 65 13.02 -6.94 -2.78
N THR A 66 13.56 -7.85 -3.59
CA THR A 66 14.76 -8.62 -3.25
C THR A 66 15.94 -7.70 -2.98
N TYR A 67 16.25 -6.81 -3.92
CA TYR A 67 17.37 -5.86 -3.79
C TYR A 67 17.22 -4.95 -2.56
N LYS A 68 16.01 -4.41 -2.35
CA LYS A 68 15.67 -3.59 -1.17
C LYS A 68 15.93 -4.34 0.14
N THR A 69 15.43 -5.56 0.25
CA THR A 69 15.56 -6.35 1.48
C THR A 69 17.02 -6.69 1.76
N GLU A 70 17.77 -7.14 0.75
CA GLU A 70 19.19 -7.48 0.92
C GLU A 70 20.03 -6.28 1.36
N TRP A 71 19.81 -5.10 0.76
CA TRP A 71 20.53 -3.89 1.14
C TRP A 71 20.13 -3.36 2.51
N PHE A 72 18.84 -3.44 2.85
CA PHE A 72 18.38 -3.13 4.19
C PHE A 72 19.08 -4.01 5.24
N ASP A 73 19.15 -5.33 5.01
CA ASP A 73 19.83 -6.26 5.91
C ASP A 73 21.32 -5.93 6.05
N LYS A 74 22.00 -5.56 4.96
CA LYS A 74 23.41 -5.11 4.99
C LYS A 74 23.60 -3.84 5.82
N PHE A 75 22.70 -2.86 5.69
CA PHE A 75 22.76 -1.63 6.49
C PHE A 75 22.50 -1.91 7.98
N VAL A 76 21.52 -2.75 8.30
CA VAL A 76 21.14 -3.07 9.69
C VAL A 76 22.24 -3.88 10.38
N THR A 77 22.85 -4.84 9.69
CA THR A 77 23.93 -5.67 10.24
C THR A 77 25.29 -4.97 10.24
N GLY A 78 25.40 -3.79 9.61
CA GLY A 78 26.65 -3.04 9.50
C GLY A 78 27.65 -3.64 8.48
N GLN A 79 27.21 -4.55 7.61
CA GLN A 79 28.02 -5.04 6.48
C GLN A 79 28.30 -3.92 5.47
N GLU A 80 27.38 -2.96 5.33
CA GLU A 80 27.56 -1.75 4.52
C GLU A 80 27.26 -0.50 5.35
N PRO A 81 28.07 0.57 5.24
CA PRO A 81 27.81 1.82 5.94
C PRO A 81 26.68 2.62 5.27
N LEU A 82 25.89 3.36 6.06
CA LEU A 82 24.82 4.22 5.54
C LEU A 82 25.31 5.34 4.59
N SER A 83 26.61 5.63 4.55
CA SER A 83 27.18 6.53 3.54
C SER A 83 27.02 6.02 2.10
N LYS A 84 26.72 4.73 1.91
CA LYS A 84 26.40 4.14 0.59
C LYS A 84 24.90 4.19 0.24
N PHE A 85 24.10 4.98 0.95
CA PHE A 85 22.67 5.08 0.67
C PHE A 85 22.37 5.58 -0.76
N ASP A 86 23.17 6.49 -1.31
CA ASP A 86 22.98 6.97 -2.67
C ASP A 86 23.21 5.85 -3.71
N GLU A 87 24.20 4.97 -3.49
CA GLU A 87 24.45 3.81 -4.34
C GLU A 87 23.27 2.82 -4.32
N PHE A 88 22.66 2.63 -3.15
CA PHE A 88 21.45 1.84 -2.98
C PHE A 88 20.28 2.41 -3.79
N VAL A 89 20.06 3.72 -3.72
CA VAL A 89 19.00 4.40 -4.47
C VAL A 89 19.25 4.29 -5.98
N ASP A 90 20.49 4.45 -6.43
CA ASP A 90 20.85 4.26 -7.84
C ASP A 90 20.59 2.84 -8.32
N GLY A 91 20.86 1.83 -7.49
CA GLY A 91 20.53 0.44 -7.78
C GLY A 91 19.03 0.21 -7.93
N LEU A 92 18.21 0.75 -7.03
CA LEU A 92 16.75 0.71 -7.15
C LEU A 92 16.27 1.37 -8.45
N ASN A 93 16.83 2.54 -8.80
CA ASN A 93 16.47 3.23 -10.03
C ASN A 93 16.81 2.41 -11.28
N LYS A 94 17.99 1.76 -11.32
CA LYS A 94 18.40 0.87 -12.41
C LYS A 94 17.48 -0.35 -12.57
N LEU A 95 16.90 -0.84 -11.47
CA LEU A 95 15.94 -1.94 -11.47
C LEU A 95 14.52 -1.52 -11.87
N GLY A 96 14.27 -0.21 -12.08
CA GLY A 96 12.96 0.30 -12.50
C GLY A 96 12.10 0.85 -11.36
N ALA A 97 12.69 1.30 -10.25
CA ALA A 97 11.93 1.96 -9.18
C ALA A 97 11.18 3.20 -9.68
N ALA A 98 11.76 3.94 -10.64
CA ALA A 98 11.12 5.09 -11.28
C ALA A 98 9.81 4.70 -12.01
N ASP A 99 9.79 3.55 -12.69
CA ASP A 99 8.59 3.04 -13.38
C ASP A 99 7.47 2.77 -12.36
N VAL A 100 7.81 2.15 -11.22
CA VAL A 100 6.84 1.88 -10.14
C VAL A 100 6.30 3.18 -9.56
N ILE A 101 7.16 4.17 -9.32
CA ILE A 101 6.75 5.48 -8.79
C ILE A 101 5.76 6.15 -9.75
N ALA A 102 6.04 6.14 -11.06
CA ALA A 102 5.14 6.70 -12.07
C ALA A 102 3.77 5.99 -12.07
N VAL A 103 3.75 4.66 -11.99
CA VAL A 103 2.49 3.89 -11.88
C VAL A 103 1.72 4.28 -10.61
N ARG A 104 2.39 4.40 -9.46
CA ARG A 104 1.74 4.80 -8.20
C ARG A 104 1.21 6.23 -8.25
N GLN A 105 1.91 7.13 -8.92
CA GLN A 105 1.48 8.50 -9.11
C GLN A 105 0.19 8.56 -9.95
N GLN A 106 0.12 7.85 -11.08
CA GLN A 106 -1.09 7.77 -11.90
C GLN A 106 -2.28 7.14 -11.14
N GLN A 107 -2.01 6.14 -10.31
CA GLN A 107 -3.03 5.54 -9.44
C GLN A 107 -3.55 6.54 -8.41
N TYR A 108 -2.66 7.33 -7.80
CA TYR A 108 -3.02 8.34 -6.83
C TYR A 108 -3.87 9.45 -7.46
N GLU A 109 -3.49 9.92 -8.66
CA GLU A 109 -4.25 10.91 -9.42
C GLU A 109 -5.66 10.41 -9.76
N ARG A 110 -5.75 9.17 -10.28
CA ARG A 110 -7.04 8.51 -10.55
C ARG A 110 -7.90 8.36 -9.29
N TYR A 111 -7.28 8.11 -8.13
CA TYR A 111 -8.01 8.06 -6.87
C TYR A 111 -8.56 9.44 -6.48
N GLY A 112 -7.75 10.49 -6.58
CA GLY A 112 -8.17 11.87 -6.30
C GLY A 112 -9.37 12.30 -7.13
N GLU A 113 -9.36 11.99 -8.43
CA GLU A 113 -10.50 12.24 -9.34
C GLU A 113 -11.79 11.54 -8.90
N LEU A 114 -11.68 10.29 -8.42
CA LEU A 114 -12.83 9.50 -7.96
C LEU A 114 -13.38 9.97 -6.60
N THR A 115 -12.53 10.53 -5.74
CA THR A 115 -12.92 10.97 -4.40
C THR A 115 -13.25 12.46 -4.31
N GLY A 116 -13.07 13.22 -5.39
CA GLY A 116 -13.42 14.65 -5.45
C GLY A 116 -12.66 15.51 -4.44
N SER A 117 -11.42 15.13 -4.13
CA SER A 117 -10.51 15.87 -3.24
C SER A 117 -9.93 17.10 -3.90
#